data_AF-A0AA37XKH4-F1
#
_entry.id   AF-A0AA37XKH4-F1
#
_cell.length_a   1.000
_cell.length_b   1.000
_cell.length_c   1.000
_cell.angle_alpha   90.00
_cell.angle_beta   90.00
_cell.angle_gamma   90.00
#
_symmetry.space_group_name_H-M   'P 1'
#
loop_
_entity.id
_entity.type
_entity.pdbx_description
1 polymer ?
#
loop_
_entity_poly.entity_id
_entity_poly.type
_entity_poly.pdbx_seq_one_letter_code
_entity_poly.pdbx_strand_id
1 'polypeptide(L)'
;MKPYELNDISYLSTPLPEDITRAKDNGNLNFAEQLIHEKLTFPKTSQTLKKRLEGELAVLSALKKDQFPFDKDTAQQKLENNFAEVKPREIEELVCTNNVEWIYKNGQIYFHRRFIENLVKTRRDYYNRYRYEEENNIDNERQTELDDNVKVMKRLGNRKAKITLKQSITPKIELNGQEGPFLAHLPLPRHNGQIDKSNILFTKGNVLDIAQTTACQRTIAFRSEDTEDLFFEVKHEYEIAATYHDLFKVMETQKDFAKQLSNKEKQEFQNELSGKSPHILFTDFLYKLLAEITSEEMNLVERAYQIYEFVTTKVNYSYMREYFTIPNISEYCAVNQKGDCGVQAILFITLCRMTGIPAKWESGLYISEYTQGPHDWAKFYLPTLGWVYADVSFGGSAYRGNNLGRWKYYFGNLDVFRLPANDDIQADFSIAKNQLRSDPIDNQRGEFESAQRGLHFNQLEWEVSLIRFEFLEE
;
A
#
# COMPACT_ATOMS: atom_id res chain seq x y z
N MET A 1 26.70 -5.18 -6.16
CA MET A 1 25.61 -5.78 -5.39
C MET A 1 24.97 -6.86 -6.25
N LYS A 2 24.67 -8.04 -5.70
CA LYS A 2 23.95 -9.07 -6.48
C LYS A 2 22.50 -8.62 -6.73
N PRO A 3 21.83 -9.10 -7.78
CA PRO A 3 20.49 -8.61 -8.12
C PRO A 3 19.44 -8.81 -7.01
N TYR A 4 19.50 -9.92 -6.28
CA TYR A 4 18.64 -10.17 -5.11
C TYR A 4 18.91 -9.22 -3.93
N GLU A 5 20.16 -8.78 -3.75
CA GLU A 5 20.53 -7.89 -2.63
C GLU A 5 20.00 -6.46 -2.83
N LEU A 6 19.69 -6.05 -4.08
CA LEU A 6 19.10 -4.74 -4.36
C LEU A 6 17.68 -4.61 -3.80
N ASN A 7 16.93 -5.71 -3.77
CA ASN A 7 15.54 -5.76 -3.35
C ASN A 7 15.36 -6.13 -1.86
N ASP A 8 16.44 -6.53 -1.18
CA ASP A 8 16.46 -6.64 0.29
C ASP A 8 16.57 -5.24 0.90
N ILE A 9 15.42 -4.62 1.19
CA ILE A 9 15.35 -3.28 1.78
C ILE A 9 15.52 -3.25 3.31
N SER A 10 15.86 -4.39 3.94
CA SER A 10 16.05 -4.46 5.40
C SER A 10 17.11 -3.50 5.91
N TYR A 11 18.06 -3.09 5.06
CA TYR A 11 19.07 -2.09 5.38
C TYR A 11 18.48 -0.75 5.80
N LEU A 12 17.24 -0.39 5.39
CA LEU A 12 16.61 0.88 5.77
C LEU A 12 16.40 1.03 7.29
N SER A 13 16.39 -0.10 8.02
CA SER A 13 16.36 -0.11 9.49
C SER A 13 17.63 0.42 10.14
N THR A 14 18.74 0.50 9.39
CA THR A 14 19.97 1.11 9.87
C THR A 14 19.87 2.64 9.75
N PRO A 15 20.19 3.42 10.80
CA PRO A 15 20.15 4.87 10.74
C PRO A 15 21.19 5.42 9.75
N LEU A 16 20.89 6.58 9.16
CA LEU A 16 21.85 7.32 8.34
C LEU A 16 22.83 8.10 9.20
N PRO A 17 24.07 8.28 8.73
CA PRO A 17 24.99 9.27 9.30
C PRO A 17 24.39 10.68 9.28
N GLU A 18 24.62 11.46 10.35
CA GLU A 18 23.99 12.77 10.54
C GLU A 18 24.23 13.77 9.42
N ASP A 19 25.43 13.77 8.83
CA ASP A 19 25.78 14.66 7.72
C ASP A 19 24.95 14.37 6.47
N ILE A 20 24.73 13.09 6.16
CA ILE A 20 23.87 12.65 5.06
C ILE A 20 22.41 12.97 5.37
N THR A 21 21.95 12.69 6.59
CA THR A 21 20.58 13.03 7.03
C THR A 21 20.32 14.53 6.88
N ARG A 22 21.22 15.39 7.37
CA ARG A 22 21.08 16.85 7.24
C ARG A 22 21.05 17.31 5.78
N ALA A 23 21.91 16.76 4.93
CA ALA A 23 21.92 17.10 3.50
C ALA A 23 20.62 16.68 2.81
N LYS A 24 20.14 15.47 3.10
CA LYS A 24 18.88 14.92 2.58
C LYS A 24 17.68 15.74 3.05
N ASP A 25 17.58 16.02 4.35
CA ASP A 25 16.45 16.75 4.94
C ASP A 25 16.42 18.21 4.48
N ASN A 26 17.58 18.81 4.16
CA ASN A 26 17.64 20.11 3.49
C ASN A 26 17.26 20.05 2.00
N GLY A 27 17.12 18.86 1.42
CA GLY A 27 16.83 18.67 0.01
C GLY A 27 18.02 18.84 -0.91
N ASN A 28 19.25 18.91 -0.37
CA ASN A 28 20.47 18.94 -1.17
C ASN A 28 20.90 17.50 -1.51
N LEU A 29 20.11 16.87 -2.39
CA LEU A 29 20.24 15.45 -2.71
C LEU A 29 21.56 15.13 -3.42
N ASN A 30 22.12 16.07 -4.18
CA ASN A 30 23.44 15.92 -4.83
C ASN A 30 24.57 15.89 -3.79
N PHE A 31 24.51 16.77 -2.78
CA PHE A 31 25.49 16.75 -1.70
C PHE A 31 25.35 15.49 -0.83
N ALA A 32 24.12 15.04 -0.56
CA ALA A 32 23.88 13.77 0.12
C ALA A 32 24.50 12.58 -0.64
N GLU A 33 24.36 12.52 -1.97
CA GLU A 33 25.03 11.51 -2.81
C GLU A 33 26.55 11.60 -2.74
N GLN A 34 27.12 12.79 -2.81
CA GLN A 34 28.57 12.98 -2.66
C GLN A 34 29.07 12.43 -1.31
N LEU A 35 28.39 12.79 -0.22
CA LEU A 35 28.72 12.29 1.12
C LEU A 35 28.61 10.77 1.22
N ILE A 36 27.61 10.17 0.56
CA ILE A 36 27.47 8.71 0.47
C ILE A 36 28.67 8.11 -0.24
N HIS A 37 29.05 8.61 -1.42
CA HIS A 37 30.18 8.07 -2.19
C HIS A 37 31.50 8.15 -1.43
N GLU A 38 31.77 9.25 -0.73
CA GLU A 38 32.94 9.39 0.15
C GLU A 38 32.93 8.33 1.28
N LYS A 39 31.78 8.09 1.91
CA LYS A 39 31.69 7.07 2.96
C LYS A 39 31.79 5.64 2.42
N LEU A 40 31.34 5.37 1.20
CA LEU A 40 31.46 4.03 0.59
C LEU A 40 32.93 3.64 0.34
N THR A 41 33.77 4.60 -0.04
CA THR A 41 35.21 4.40 -0.27
C THR A 41 36.03 4.45 1.03
N PHE A 42 35.50 5.08 2.08
CA PHE A 42 36.21 5.23 3.34
C PHE A 42 36.51 3.86 4.02
N PRO A 43 37.79 3.54 4.32
CA PRO A 43 38.18 2.22 4.82
C PRO A 43 37.54 1.80 6.16
N LYS A 44 37.14 2.76 7.01
CA LYS A 44 36.54 2.46 8.32
C LYS A 44 35.02 2.28 8.27
N THR A 45 34.38 2.50 7.12
CA THR A 45 32.93 2.30 6.99
C THR A 45 32.62 0.82 7.07
N SER A 46 31.79 0.44 8.04
CA SER A 46 31.36 -0.95 8.23
C SER A 46 30.55 -1.45 7.03
N GLN A 47 30.56 -2.76 6.80
CA GLN A 47 29.78 -3.34 5.69
C GLN A 47 28.27 -3.11 5.86
N THR A 48 27.75 -3.14 7.08
CA THR A 48 26.35 -2.80 7.38
C THR A 48 26.02 -1.39 6.94
N LEU A 49 26.88 -0.41 7.26
CA LEU A 49 26.67 0.97 6.83
C LEU A 49 26.81 1.12 5.32
N LYS A 50 27.73 0.39 4.66
CA LYS A 50 27.84 0.39 3.20
C LYS A 50 26.54 -0.05 2.52
N LYS A 51 25.92 -1.14 2.98
CA LYS A 51 24.61 -1.59 2.47
C LYS A 51 23.52 -0.53 2.64
N ARG A 52 23.47 0.10 3.83
CA ARG A 52 22.54 1.21 4.09
C ARG A 52 22.74 2.37 3.13
N LEU A 53 23.99 2.73 2.85
CA LEU A 53 24.37 3.84 1.98
C LEU A 53 24.08 3.55 0.51
N GLU A 54 24.36 2.34 0.04
CA GLU A 54 24.03 1.89 -1.32
C GLU A 54 22.50 1.95 -1.56
N GLY A 55 21.73 1.47 -0.59
CA GLY A 55 20.28 1.59 -0.61
C GLY A 55 19.77 3.04 -0.52
N GLU A 56 20.49 3.92 0.18
CA GLU A 56 20.13 5.34 0.21
C GLU A 56 20.26 6.00 -1.17
N LEU A 57 21.19 5.57 -2.02
CA LEU A 57 21.29 6.09 -3.39
C LEU A 57 20.01 5.82 -4.20
N ALA A 58 19.37 4.66 -4.00
CA ALA A 58 18.09 4.36 -4.59
C ALA A 58 16.97 5.28 -4.05
N VAL A 59 16.95 5.53 -2.73
CA VAL A 59 16.02 6.47 -2.09
C VAL A 59 16.20 7.88 -2.64
N LEU A 60 17.44 8.38 -2.73
CA LEU A 60 17.72 9.72 -3.27
C LEU A 60 17.31 9.83 -4.75
N SER A 61 17.57 8.79 -5.55
CA SER A 61 17.10 8.73 -6.94
C SER A 61 15.59 8.90 -7.04
N ALA A 62 14.82 8.22 -6.17
CA ALA A 62 13.37 8.32 -6.12
C ALA A 62 12.88 9.71 -5.66
N LEU A 63 13.54 10.32 -4.68
CA LEU A 63 13.22 11.66 -4.17
C LEU A 63 13.55 12.77 -5.17
N LYS A 64 14.56 12.58 -6.03
CA LYS A 64 14.88 13.50 -7.14
C LYS A 64 13.80 13.52 -8.22
N LYS A 65 12.96 12.49 -8.31
CA LYS A 65 11.89 12.41 -9.33
C LYS A 65 10.74 13.37 -9.03
N ASP A 66 9.83 13.41 -9.99
CA ASP A 66 8.66 14.29 -10.00
C ASP A 66 7.52 13.83 -9.05
N GLN A 67 7.89 13.42 -7.82
CA GLN A 67 6.92 13.20 -6.74
C GLN A 67 6.51 14.52 -6.09
N PHE A 68 7.42 15.49 -6.07
CA PHE A 68 7.24 16.82 -5.45
C PHE A 68 7.48 17.97 -6.45
N PRO A 69 6.66 18.12 -7.50
CA PRO A 69 6.87 19.11 -8.57
C PRO A 69 6.68 20.56 -8.15
N PHE A 70 5.82 20.83 -7.18
CA PHE A 70 5.26 22.18 -6.99
C PHE A 70 5.97 22.91 -5.86
N ASP A 71 6.56 24.06 -6.14
CA ASP A 71 6.99 25.00 -5.11
C ASP A 71 5.76 25.67 -4.43
N LYS A 72 6.01 26.55 -3.46
CA LYS A 72 4.94 27.25 -2.73
C LYS A 72 4.01 28.06 -3.62
N ASP A 73 4.56 28.83 -4.55
CA ASP A 73 3.77 29.72 -5.39
C ASP A 73 2.90 28.91 -6.36
N THR A 74 3.48 27.87 -6.98
CA THR A 74 2.76 26.95 -7.86
C THR A 74 1.69 26.16 -7.10
N ALA A 75 1.98 25.71 -5.87
CA ALA A 75 1.01 25.01 -5.04
C ALA A 75 -0.15 25.91 -4.62
N GLN A 76 0.12 27.17 -4.27
CA GLN A 76 -0.91 28.15 -3.96
C GLN A 76 -1.78 28.46 -5.20
N GLN A 77 -1.19 28.66 -6.37
CA GLN A 77 -1.92 28.82 -7.63
C GLN A 77 -2.80 27.62 -7.94
N LYS A 78 -2.31 26.41 -7.67
CA LYS A 78 -3.11 25.19 -7.80
C LYS A 78 -4.30 25.17 -6.85
N LEU A 79 -4.15 25.63 -5.60
CA LEU A 79 -5.30 25.80 -4.71
C LEU A 79 -6.31 26.77 -5.34
N GLU A 80 -5.88 27.95 -5.76
CA GLU A 80 -6.73 29.01 -6.36
C GLU A 80 -7.49 28.54 -7.62
N ASN A 81 -6.83 27.74 -8.46
CA ASN A 81 -7.39 27.19 -9.68
C ASN A 81 -8.40 26.06 -9.41
N ASN A 82 -8.27 25.31 -8.30
CA ASN A 82 -9.09 24.14 -8.03
C ASN A 82 -10.19 24.39 -6.99
N PHE A 83 -10.05 25.40 -6.14
CA PHE A 83 -10.98 25.66 -5.04
C PHE A 83 -11.52 27.09 -5.08
N ALA A 84 -12.78 27.25 -4.70
CA ALA A 84 -13.39 28.54 -4.43
C ALA A 84 -12.90 29.09 -3.07
N GLU A 85 -12.89 30.41 -2.93
CA GLU A 85 -12.63 31.10 -1.64
C GLU A 85 -11.26 30.81 -1.01
N VAL A 86 -10.22 30.55 -1.82
CA VAL A 86 -8.87 30.28 -1.32
C VAL A 86 -8.28 31.51 -0.63
N LYS A 87 -7.78 31.32 0.60
CA LYS A 87 -7.16 32.39 1.37
C LYS A 87 -5.73 32.66 0.87
N PRO A 88 -5.22 33.90 1.03
CA PRO A 88 -3.81 34.17 0.83
C PRO A 88 -2.96 33.26 1.73
N ARG A 89 -1.97 32.57 1.13
CA ARG A 89 -1.04 31.66 1.82
C ARG A 89 -1.71 30.47 2.54
N GLU A 90 -2.88 30.05 2.10
CA GLU A 90 -3.55 28.85 2.63
C GLU A 90 -2.68 27.59 2.57
N ILE A 91 -1.78 27.49 1.57
CA ILE A 91 -0.82 26.39 1.49
C ILE A 91 0.12 26.31 2.71
N GLU A 92 0.45 27.44 3.35
CA GLU A 92 1.28 27.46 4.56
C GLU A 92 0.52 26.93 5.78
N GLU A 93 -0.77 27.23 5.88
CA GLU A 93 -1.65 26.67 6.91
C GLU A 93 -1.73 25.15 6.77
N LEU A 94 -1.88 24.65 5.54
CA LEU A 94 -1.92 23.22 5.25
C LEU A 94 -0.63 22.49 5.63
N VAL A 95 0.52 23.16 5.54
CA VAL A 95 1.80 22.63 6.05
C VAL A 95 1.75 22.52 7.57
N CYS A 96 1.32 23.59 8.25
CA CYS A 96 1.24 23.63 9.72
C CYS A 96 0.26 22.60 10.30
N THR A 97 -0.83 22.30 9.58
CA THR A 97 -1.84 21.32 10.01
C THR A 97 -1.59 19.91 9.49
N ASN A 98 -0.43 19.66 8.85
CA ASN A 98 -0.04 18.35 8.31
C ASN A 98 -1.06 17.77 7.30
N ASN A 99 -1.74 18.64 6.55
CA ASN A 99 -2.75 18.26 5.55
C ASN A 99 -2.17 18.00 4.16
N VAL A 100 -0.93 18.43 3.93
CA VAL A 100 -0.21 18.23 2.68
C VAL A 100 1.17 17.65 2.96
N GLU A 101 1.58 16.71 2.11
CA GLU A 101 2.93 16.14 2.14
C GLU A 101 3.90 17.08 1.40
N TRP A 102 5.06 17.32 2.00
CA TRP A 102 6.07 18.23 1.47
C TRP A 102 7.49 17.80 1.82
N ILE A 103 8.46 18.26 1.04
CA ILE A 103 9.89 18.08 1.28
C ILE A 103 10.63 19.38 1.02
N TYR A 104 11.89 19.48 1.44
CA TYR A 104 12.80 20.49 0.91
C TYR A 104 13.44 20.04 -0.40
N LYS A 105 13.69 21.00 -1.30
CA LYS A 105 14.69 20.91 -2.38
C LYS A 105 15.57 22.16 -2.29
N ASN A 106 16.85 21.96 -1.96
CA ASN A 106 17.80 23.05 -1.72
C ASN A 106 17.27 24.15 -0.78
N GLY A 107 16.64 23.77 0.33
CA GLY A 107 16.08 24.70 1.33
C GLY A 107 14.73 25.33 0.99
N GLN A 108 14.14 25.02 -0.17
CA GLN A 108 12.79 25.49 -0.55
C GLN A 108 11.76 24.36 -0.43
N ILE A 109 10.55 24.68 0.02
CA ILE A 109 9.47 23.68 0.21
C ILE A 109 8.84 23.32 -1.14
N TYR A 110 8.69 22.02 -1.37
CA TYR A 110 7.98 21.44 -2.51
C TYR A 110 6.89 20.46 -2.06
N PHE A 111 5.77 20.44 -2.78
CA PHE A 111 4.55 19.72 -2.42
C PHE A 111 4.34 18.49 -3.31
N HIS A 112 3.79 17.44 -2.71
CA HIS A 112 3.50 16.19 -3.40
C HIS A 112 2.52 16.40 -4.56
N ARG A 113 2.75 15.75 -5.70
CA ARG A 113 1.99 15.98 -6.94
C ARG A 113 0.48 15.78 -6.82
N ARG A 114 0.05 14.93 -5.87
CA ARG A 114 -1.37 14.56 -5.64
C ARG A 114 -2.04 15.34 -4.51
N PHE A 115 -1.48 16.46 -4.07
CA PHE A 115 -1.98 17.14 -2.87
C PHE A 115 -3.40 17.71 -3.06
N ILE A 116 -3.81 18.09 -4.27
CA ILE A 116 -5.18 18.55 -4.56
C ILE A 116 -6.17 17.40 -4.39
N GLU A 117 -5.91 16.28 -5.06
CA GLU A 117 -6.72 15.06 -4.99
C GLU A 117 -6.77 14.52 -3.56
N ASN A 118 -5.67 14.67 -2.81
CA ASN A 118 -5.64 14.33 -1.40
C ASN A 118 -6.63 15.17 -0.58
N LEU A 119 -6.62 16.49 -0.76
CA LEU A 119 -7.52 17.40 -0.06
C LEU A 119 -8.98 17.12 -0.41
N VAL A 120 -9.30 16.99 -1.70
CA VAL A 120 -10.66 16.65 -2.17
C VAL A 120 -11.15 15.34 -1.54
N LYS A 121 -10.30 14.31 -1.51
CA LYS A 121 -10.66 12.98 -1.00
C LYS A 121 -10.85 12.93 0.52
N THR A 122 -10.19 13.79 1.28
CA THR A 122 -10.02 13.60 2.74
C THR A 122 -10.56 14.74 3.59
N ARG A 123 -10.82 15.91 3.00
CA ARG A 123 -11.22 17.13 3.70
C ARG A 123 -12.53 17.67 3.13
N ARG A 124 -13.58 17.64 3.95
CA ARG A 124 -14.95 17.99 3.54
C ARG A 124 -15.10 19.46 3.15
N ASP A 125 -14.38 20.34 3.82
CA ASP A 125 -14.31 21.77 3.51
C ASP A 125 -13.69 22.02 2.13
N TYR A 126 -12.63 21.28 1.75
CA TYR A 126 -12.05 21.35 0.40
C TYR A 126 -12.97 20.74 -0.65
N TYR A 127 -13.57 19.59 -0.36
CA TYR A 127 -14.56 18.95 -1.23
C TYR A 127 -15.71 19.92 -1.58
N ASN A 128 -16.31 20.57 -0.58
CA ASN A 128 -17.47 21.45 -0.77
C ASN A 128 -17.19 22.68 -1.64
N ARG A 129 -15.92 23.09 -1.76
CA ARG A 129 -15.51 24.26 -2.54
C ARG A 129 -14.68 23.90 -3.77
N TYR A 130 -14.58 22.61 -4.10
CA TYR A 130 -13.88 22.15 -5.28
C TYR A 130 -14.64 22.59 -6.55
N ARG A 131 -13.92 23.13 -7.53
CA ARG A 131 -14.52 23.79 -8.70
C ARG A 131 -14.98 22.83 -9.80
N TYR A 132 -14.47 21.59 -9.80
CA TYR A 132 -14.69 20.62 -10.87
C TYR A 132 -15.46 19.41 -10.32
N GLU A 133 -16.79 19.44 -10.43
CA GLU A 133 -17.68 18.42 -9.84
C GLU A 133 -17.67 17.04 -10.55
N GLU A 134 -16.81 16.82 -11.55
CA GLU A 134 -16.88 15.62 -12.42
C GLU A 134 -16.53 14.30 -11.71
N GLU A 135 -15.84 14.31 -10.56
CA GLU A 135 -15.51 13.09 -9.79
C GLU A 135 -16.57 12.70 -8.73
N ASN A 136 -17.57 13.55 -8.49
CA ASN A 136 -18.50 13.36 -7.37
C ASN A 136 -19.55 12.27 -7.63
N ASN A 137 -20.02 12.13 -8.86
CA ASN A 137 -21.02 11.10 -9.18
C ASN A 137 -20.41 9.70 -9.08
N ILE A 138 -19.21 9.50 -9.63
CA ILE A 138 -18.49 8.23 -9.58
C ILE A 138 -18.16 7.84 -8.13
N ASP A 139 -17.70 8.78 -7.30
CA ASP A 139 -17.44 8.48 -5.89
C ASP A 139 -18.74 8.11 -5.15
N ASN A 140 -19.82 8.87 -5.34
CA ASN A 140 -21.12 8.59 -4.72
C ASN A 140 -21.70 7.23 -5.13
N GLU A 141 -21.59 6.89 -6.41
CA GLU A 141 -22.00 5.59 -6.94
C GLU A 141 -21.17 4.46 -6.33
N ARG A 142 -19.85 4.62 -6.24
CA ARG A 142 -18.97 3.68 -5.53
C ARG A 142 -19.34 3.53 -4.06
N GLN A 143 -19.62 4.63 -3.35
CA GLN A 143 -20.05 4.57 -1.95
C GLN A 143 -21.37 3.79 -1.81
N THR A 144 -22.30 3.99 -2.75
CA THR A 144 -23.60 3.30 -2.80
C THR A 144 -23.41 1.81 -3.06
N GLU A 145 -22.57 1.43 -4.03
CA GLU A 145 -22.20 0.04 -4.33
C GLU A 145 -21.62 -0.68 -3.11
N LEU A 146 -20.72 -0.01 -2.38
CA LEU A 146 -20.17 -0.54 -1.13
C LEU A 146 -21.27 -0.71 -0.07
N ASP A 147 -22.14 0.28 0.12
CA ASP A 147 -23.20 0.22 1.13
C ASP A 147 -24.23 -0.87 0.82
N ASP A 148 -24.60 -1.04 -0.45
CA ASP A 148 -25.49 -2.10 -0.89
C ASP A 148 -24.84 -3.48 -0.76
N ASN A 149 -23.54 -3.59 -1.05
CA ASN A 149 -22.79 -4.81 -0.76
C ASN A 149 -22.83 -5.17 0.72
N VAL A 150 -22.59 -4.21 1.61
CA VAL A 150 -22.66 -4.45 3.06
C VAL A 150 -24.06 -4.93 3.47
N LYS A 151 -25.13 -4.33 2.94
CA LYS A 151 -26.51 -4.77 3.23
C LYS A 151 -26.76 -6.20 2.77
N VAL A 152 -26.34 -6.55 1.54
CA VAL A 152 -26.51 -7.89 0.97
C VAL A 152 -25.72 -8.92 1.78
N MET A 153 -24.45 -8.67 2.07
CA MET A 153 -23.61 -9.57 2.86
C MET A 153 -24.14 -9.78 4.28
N LYS A 154 -24.66 -8.73 4.94
CA LYS A 154 -25.31 -8.85 6.25
C LYS A 154 -26.58 -9.71 6.20
N ARG A 155 -27.36 -9.61 5.12
CA ARG A 155 -28.60 -10.36 4.94
C ARG A 155 -28.36 -11.82 4.60
N LEU A 156 -27.43 -12.10 3.68
CA LEU A 156 -27.19 -13.44 3.14
C LEU A 156 -26.09 -14.21 3.89
N GLY A 157 -25.25 -13.52 4.66
CA GLY A 157 -24.11 -14.11 5.36
C GLY A 157 -22.87 -14.34 4.47
N ASN A 158 -23.02 -14.22 3.15
CA ASN A 158 -21.92 -14.30 2.19
C ASN A 158 -22.27 -13.57 0.88
N ARG A 159 -21.28 -13.42 0.00
CA ARG A 159 -21.50 -12.99 -1.39
C ARG A 159 -20.41 -13.57 -2.29
N LYS A 160 -20.77 -13.86 -3.54
CA LYS A 160 -19.84 -14.33 -4.58
C LYS A 160 -19.92 -13.45 -5.81
N ALA A 161 -18.79 -13.33 -6.51
CA ALA A 161 -18.72 -12.66 -7.80
C ALA A 161 -17.75 -13.37 -8.74
N LYS A 162 -18.00 -13.25 -10.04
CA LYS A 162 -17.06 -13.56 -11.11
C LYS A 162 -16.60 -12.25 -11.74
N ILE A 163 -15.28 -12.08 -11.85
CA ILE A 163 -14.66 -10.87 -12.34
C ILE A 163 -13.76 -11.21 -13.52
N THR A 164 -13.87 -10.45 -14.61
CA THR A 164 -12.97 -10.51 -15.76
C THR A 164 -12.26 -9.17 -15.91
N LEU A 165 -10.92 -9.20 -15.88
CA LEU A 165 -10.07 -8.03 -16.00
C LEU A 165 -9.15 -8.12 -17.21
N LYS A 166 -8.73 -6.94 -17.67
CA LYS A 166 -7.62 -6.76 -18.59
C LYS A 166 -6.60 -5.84 -17.94
N GLN A 167 -5.33 -6.22 -17.97
CA GLN A 167 -4.23 -5.42 -17.44
C GLN A 167 -3.14 -5.30 -18.49
N SER A 168 -2.51 -4.14 -18.59
CA SER A 168 -1.40 -3.90 -19.51
C SER A 168 -0.29 -3.09 -18.87
N ILE A 169 0.92 -3.21 -19.41
CA ILE A 169 2.09 -2.39 -19.04
C ILE A 169 2.97 -2.14 -20.27
N THR A 170 3.45 -0.91 -20.41
CA THR A 170 4.42 -0.50 -21.43
C THR A 170 5.31 0.64 -20.93
N PRO A 171 6.57 0.75 -21.39
CA PRO A 171 7.40 1.94 -21.15
C PRO A 171 6.81 3.20 -21.84
N LYS A 172 6.88 4.35 -21.16
CA LYS A 172 6.60 5.69 -21.72
C LYS A 172 7.85 6.43 -22.20
N ILE A 173 9.00 5.79 -22.04
CA ILE A 173 10.31 6.31 -22.39
C ILE A 173 10.88 5.46 -23.51
N GLU A 174 11.73 6.06 -24.33
CA GLU A 174 12.52 5.32 -25.30
C GLU A 174 13.54 4.45 -24.57
N LEU A 175 13.60 3.17 -24.98
CA LEU A 175 14.59 2.20 -24.54
C LEU A 175 15.43 1.79 -25.73
N ASN A 176 16.73 1.64 -25.51
CA ASN A 176 17.67 1.19 -26.55
C ASN A 176 17.70 -0.35 -26.58
N GLY A 177 17.82 -0.97 -27.77
CA GLY A 177 17.95 -2.43 -27.91
C GLY A 177 19.16 -3.02 -27.16
N GLN A 178 20.19 -2.22 -26.88
CA GLN A 178 21.32 -2.62 -26.02
C GLN A 178 20.95 -2.74 -24.53
N GLU A 179 19.77 -2.26 -24.12
CA GLU A 179 19.24 -2.45 -22.77
C GLU A 179 18.51 -3.79 -22.60
N GLY A 180 18.30 -4.58 -23.66
CA GLY A 180 17.69 -5.90 -23.58
C GLY A 180 18.54 -6.93 -22.80
N PRO A 181 17.94 -8.01 -22.27
CA PRO A 181 16.51 -8.33 -22.29
C PRO A 181 15.64 -7.40 -21.45
N PHE A 182 14.37 -7.31 -21.83
CA PHE A 182 13.33 -6.61 -21.09
C PHE A 182 12.41 -7.62 -20.38
N LEU A 183 12.12 -7.37 -19.11
CA LEU A 183 11.28 -8.20 -18.27
C LEU A 183 10.15 -7.35 -17.68
N ALA A 184 8.92 -7.82 -17.83
CA ALA A 184 7.75 -7.21 -17.21
C ALA A 184 6.99 -8.23 -16.36
N HIS A 185 6.41 -7.76 -15.25
CA HIS A 185 5.51 -8.53 -14.40
C HIS A 185 4.17 -7.81 -14.34
N LEU A 186 3.08 -8.55 -14.51
CA LEU A 186 1.71 -8.09 -14.21
C LEU A 186 1.10 -8.96 -13.10
N PRO A 187 0.39 -8.37 -12.13
CA PRO A 187 -0.19 -9.12 -11.02
C PRO A 187 -1.35 -10.00 -11.49
N LEU A 188 -1.52 -11.14 -10.84
CA LEU A 188 -2.61 -12.08 -11.06
C LEU A 188 -3.30 -12.40 -9.73
N PRO A 189 -4.61 -12.73 -9.74
CA PRO A 189 -5.34 -13.09 -8.53
C PRO A 189 -4.75 -14.36 -7.91
N ARG A 190 -4.35 -14.35 -6.64
CA ARG A 190 -3.88 -15.53 -5.90
C ARG A 190 -5.05 -16.30 -5.28
N HIS A 191 -4.88 -17.61 -5.15
CA HIS A 191 -5.70 -18.43 -4.28
C HIS A 191 -5.36 -18.18 -2.79
N ASN A 192 -6.29 -17.55 -2.06
CA ASN A 192 -6.14 -17.19 -0.64
C ASN A 192 -7.31 -17.71 0.24
N GLY A 193 -8.10 -18.66 -0.27
CA GLY A 193 -9.35 -19.14 0.33
C GLY A 193 -10.60 -18.32 -0.03
N GLN A 194 -10.45 -17.11 -0.59
CA GLN A 194 -11.56 -16.34 -1.18
C GLN A 194 -11.61 -16.48 -2.71
N ILE A 195 -10.47 -16.68 -3.35
CA ILE A 195 -10.36 -16.74 -4.82
C ILE A 195 -10.33 -18.16 -5.33
N ASP A 196 -11.20 -18.46 -6.29
CA ASP A 196 -11.26 -19.72 -7.01
C ASP A 196 -11.32 -19.49 -8.54
N LYS A 197 -11.17 -20.58 -9.31
CA LYS A 197 -11.34 -20.63 -10.78
C LYS A 197 -10.61 -19.50 -11.53
N SER A 198 -9.35 -19.25 -11.16
CA SER A 198 -8.50 -18.26 -11.82
C SER A 198 -7.98 -18.76 -13.16
N ASN A 199 -8.42 -18.14 -14.25
CA ASN A 199 -8.09 -18.53 -15.63
C ASN A 199 -7.50 -17.35 -16.42
N ILE A 200 -6.44 -17.62 -17.19
CA ILE A 200 -5.92 -16.66 -18.17
C ILE A 200 -6.64 -16.90 -19.49
N LEU A 201 -7.25 -15.84 -20.04
CA LEU A 201 -8.07 -15.89 -21.25
C LEU A 201 -7.28 -15.46 -22.49
N PHE A 202 -6.39 -14.49 -22.33
CA PHE A 202 -5.59 -13.94 -23.42
C PHE A 202 -4.32 -13.28 -22.90
N THR A 203 -3.25 -13.32 -23.70
CA THR A 203 -2.01 -12.59 -23.43
C THR A 203 -1.48 -11.94 -24.72
N LYS A 204 -0.91 -10.74 -24.61
CA LYS A 204 -0.11 -10.11 -25.67
C LYS A 204 1.33 -9.95 -25.19
N GLY A 205 2.27 -10.33 -26.05
CA GLY A 205 3.70 -10.44 -25.76
C GLY A 205 4.10 -11.84 -25.30
N ASN A 206 5.40 -12.11 -25.28
CA ASN A 206 5.95 -13.43 -24.99
C ASN A 206 5.98 -13.71 -23.48
N VAL A 207 5.15 -14.66 -23.05
CA VAL A 207 5.07 -15.11 -21.65
C VAL A 207 6.28 -15.96 -21.29
N LEU A 208 7.03 -15.53 -20.29
CA LEU A 208 8.18 -16.26 -19.77
C LEU A 208 7.78 -17.26 -18.68
N ASP A 209 6.92 -16.85 -17.75
CA ASP A 209 6.49 -17.66 -16.61
C ASP A 209 5.15 -17.19 -16.06
N ILE A 210 4.41 -18.09 -15.41
CA ILE A 210 3.22 -17.78 -14.64
C ILE A 210 3.42 -18.36 -13.25
N ALA A 211 3.48 -17.49 -12.24
CA ALA A 211 3.65 -17.90 -10.87
C ALA A 211 2.51 -18.82 -10.40
N GLN A 212 2.86 -19.78 -9.52
CA GLN A 212 1.91 -20.68 -8.88
C GLN A 212 0.76 -19.91 -8.23
N THR A 213 -0.44 -20.51 -8.20
CA THR A 213 -1.65 -19.85 -7.69
C THR A 213 -1.55 -19.41 -6.23
N THR A 214 -0.67 -20.05 -5.45
CA THR A 214 -0.40 -19.77 -4.03
C THR A 214 0.85 -18.92 -3.79
N ALA A 215 1.51 -18.41 -4.84
CA ALA A 215 2.70 -17.58 -4.69
C ALA A 215 2.40 -16.34 -3.83
N CYS A 216 3.33 -15.96 -2.94
CA CYS A 216 3.18 -14.80 -2.06
C CYS A 216 3.00 -13.50 -2.86
N GLN A 217 3.62 -13.37 -4.03
CA GLN A 217 3.27 -12.40 -5.06
C GLN A 217 3.02 -13.16 -6.36
N ARG A 218 1.76 -13.22 -6.80
CA ARG A 218 1.39 -13.98 -7.99
C ARG A 218 1.43 -13.05 -9.19
N THR A 219 2.37 -13.30 -10.10
CA THR A 219 2.53 -12.51 -11.33
C THR A 219 2.60 -13.41 -12.56
N ILE A 220 2.23 -12.85 -13.70
CA ILE A 220 2.66 -13.34 -15.01
C ILE A 220 3.88 -12.52 -15.46
N ALA A 221 4.94 -13.21 -15.86
CA ALA A 221 6.18 -12.60 -16.34
C ALA A 221 6.22 -12.65 -17.87
N PHE A 222 6.58 -11.53 -18.49
CA PHE A 222 6.78 -11.40 -19.94
C PHE A 222 8.23 -11.04 -20.23
N ARG A 223 8.77 -11.54 -21.34
CA ARG A 223 10.13 -11.23 -21.78
C ARG A 223 10.20 -10.89 -23.26
N SER A 224 10.86 -9.78 -23.58
CA SER A 224 11.17 -9.38 -24.94
C SER A 224 12.64 -9.01 -25.09
N GLU A 225 13.18 -9.22 -26.29
CA GLU A 225 14.50 -8.71 -26.70
C GLU A 225 14.35 -7.55 -27.72
N ASP A 226 13.12 -7.28 -28.18
CA ASP A 226 12.81 -6.30 -29.23
C ASP A 226 12.18 -5.05 -28.61
N THR A 227 12.77 -3.88 -28.89
CA THR A 227 12.28 -2.59 -28.42
C THR A 227 10.93 -2.20 -29.02
N GLU A 228 10.54 -2.79 -30.15
CA GLU A 228 9.24 -2.56 -30.78
C GLU A 228 8.12 -3.43 -30.18
N ASP A 229 8.46 -4.45 -29.36
CA ASP A 229 7.50 -5.36 -28.71
C ASP A 229 7.61 -5.30 -27.18
N LEU A 230 7.27 -4.13 -26.61
CA LEU A 230 7.32 -3.84 -25.17
C LEU A 230 5.95 -3.55 -24.56
N PHE A 231 4.87 -3.75 -25.31
CA PHE A 231 3.51 -3.71 -24.80
C PHE A 231 3.06 -5.11 -24.37
N PHE A 232 2.90 -5.29 -23.06
CA PHE A 232 2.44 -6.55 -22.49
C PHE A 232 1.02 -6.42 -21.97
N GLU A 233 0.20 -7.44 -22.22
CA GLU A 233 -1.20 -7.46 -21.79
C GLU A 233 -1.60 -8.86 -21.29
N VAL A 234 -2.43 -8.91 -20.27
CA VAL A 234 -3.12 -10.12 -19.83
C VAL A 234 -4.60 -9.84 -19.59
N LYS A 235 -5.46 -10.68 -20.18
CA LYS A 235 -6.87 -10.77 -19.83
C LYS A 235 -7.09 -12.05 -19.04
N HIS A 236 -7.69 -11.94 -17.87
CA HIS A 236 -7.93 -13.07 -16.97
C HIS A 236 -9.27 -12.94 -16.27
N GLU A 237 -9.76 -14.05 -15.73
CA GLU A 237 -10.96 -14.10 -14.92
C GLU A 237 -10.72 -14.91 -13.65
N TYR A 238 -11.53 -14.63 -12.63
CA TYR A 238 -11.52 -15.34 -11.36
C TYR A 238 -12.89 -15.22 -10.68
N GLU A 239 -13.17 -16.16 -9.78
CA GLU A 239 -14.29 -16.08 -8.86
C GLU A 239 -13.78 -15.67 -7.48
N ILE A 240 -14.53 -14.83 -6.78
CA ILE A 240 -14.26 -14.40 -5.41
C ILE A 240 -15.48 -14.66 -4.53
N ALA A 241 -15.25 -15.20 -3.34
CA ALA A 241 -16.24 -15.42 -2.30
C ALA A 241 -15.84 -14.68 -1.02
N ALA A 242 -16.78 -13.93 -0.46
CA ALA A 242 -16.61 -13.23 0.81
C ALA A 242 -17.69 -13.69 1.81
N THR A 243 -17.26 -13.98 3.04
CA THR A 243 -18.16 -14.37 4.14
C THR A 243 -18.33 -13.18 5.09
N TYR A 244 -19.55 -13.02 5.61
CA TYR A 244 -19.86 -12.02 6.61
C TYR A 244 -19.69 -12.58 8.04
N HIS A 245 -18.88 -11.89 8.83
CA HIS A 245 -18.65 -12.10 10.25
C HIS A 245 -19.15 -10.88 11.04
N ASP A 246 -20.18 -11.08 11.86
CA ASP A 246 -20.69 -10.03 12.76
C ASP A 246 -19.87 -10.00 14.06
N LEU A 247 -18.64 -9.48 14.00
CA LEU A 247 -17.75 -9.48 15.17
C LEU A 247 -18.32 -8.74 16.37
N PHE A 248 -19.14 -7.71 16.16
CA PHE A 248 -19.78 -6.98 17.25
C PHE A 248 -20.81 -7.86 17.97
N LYS A 249 -21.64 -8.60 17.22
CA LYS A 249 -22.54 -9.59 17.81
C LYS A 249 -21.76 -10.70 18.52
N VAL A 250 -20.64 -11.17 17.97
CA VAL A 250 -19.82 -12.20 18.65
C VAL A 250 -19.25 -11.63 19.95
N MET A 251 -18.72 -10.39 19.96
CA MET A 251 -18.24 -9.71 21.18
C MET A 251 -19.33 -9.53 22.24
N GLU A 252 -20.59 -9.29 21.84
CA GLU A 252 -21.72 -9.16 22.77
C GLU A 252 -22.18 -10.50 23.35
N THR A 253 -22.13 -11.57 22.54
CA THR A 253 -22.74 -12.87 22.88
C THR A 253 -21.75 -13.88 23.46
N GLN A 254 -20.48 -13.81 23.09
CA GLN A 254 -19.41 -14.69 23.56
C GLN A 254 -18.53 -13.95 24.57
N LYS A 255 -18.47 -14.47 25.81
CA LYS A 255 -17.66 -13.88 26.89
C LYS A 255 -16.30 -14.54 27.08
N ASP A 256 -16.08 -15.68 26.42
CA ASP A 256 -14.95 -16.57 26.69
C ASP A 256 -13.84 -16.43 25.63
N PHE A 257 -13.71 -15.25 25.01
CA PHE A 257 -12.63 -15.00 24.07
C PHE A 257 -11.28 -15.14 24.74
N ALA A 258 -10.35 -15.80 24.05
CA ALA A 258 -9.02 -16.00 24.54
C ALA A 258 -8.32 -14.64 24.77
N LYS A 259 -7.70 -14.48 25.94
CA LYS A 259 -6.79 -13.36 26.22
C LYS A 259 -5.42 -13.52 25.56
N GLN A 260 -5.05 -14.76 25.24
CA GLN A 260 -3.78 -15.12 24.60
C GLN A 260 -3.97 -16.37 23.74
N LEU A 261 -3.13 -16.50 22.70
CA LEU A 261 -3.02 -17.72 21.92
C LEU A 261 -2.48 -18.90 22.76
N SER A 262 -2.86 -20.11 22.38
CA SER A 262 -2.21 -21.34 22.84
C SER A 262 -0.75 -21.42 22.38
N ASN A 263 0.07 -22.24 23.05
CA ASN A 263 1.47 -22.45 22.62
C ASN A 263 1.56 -23.02 21.20
N LYS A 264 0.60 -23.85 20.80
CA LYS A 264 0.52 -24.41 19.44
C LYS A 264 0.29 -23.30 18.42
N GLU A 265 -0.69 -22.43 18.64
CA GLU A 265 -0.98 -21.29 17.75
C GLU A 265 0.20 -20.30 17.71
N LYS A 266 0.87 -20.04 18.83
CA LYS A 266 2.08 -19.19 18.86
C LYS A 266 3.21 -19.76 17.99
N GLN A 267 3.37 -21.08 17.98
CA GLN A 267 4.36 -21.76 17.14
C GLN A 267 3.93 -21.76 15.66
N GLU A 268 2.65 -22.02 15.40
CA GLU A 268 2.07 -22.04 14.05
C GLU A 268 2.19 -20.67 13.37
N PHE A 269 1.90 -19.59 14.10
CA PHE A 269 1.87 -18.22 13.58
C PHE A 269 3.09 -17.38 13.97
N GLN A 270 4.24 -18.01 14.16
CA GLN A 270 5.46 -17.32 14.59
C GLN A 270 5.85 -16.15 13.65
N ASN A 271 5.65 -16.31 12.34
CA ASN A 271 5.97 -15.28 11.34
C ASN A 271 4.98 -14.10 11.43
N GLU A 272 3.70 -14.40 11.62
CA GLU A 272 2.63 -13.42 11.74
C GLU A 272 2.56 -12.77 13.13
N LEU A 273 3.41 -13.20 14.07
CA LEU A 273 3.62 -12.59 15.39
C LEU A 273 4.93 -11.80 15.48
N SER A 274 5.86 -12.01 14.55
CA SER A 274 7.19 -11.38 14.58
C SER A 274 7.24 -10.08 13.79
N GLY A 275 8.22 -9.23 14.13
CA GLY A 275 8.55 -8.05 13.33
C GLY A 275 9.11 -8.44 11.97
N LYS A 276 8.93 -7.58 10.97
CA LYS A 276 9.49 -7.73 9.62
C LYS A 276 10.12 -6.41 9.18
N SER A 277 11.44 -6.36 9.28
CA SER A 277 12.22 -5.17 8.92
C SER A 277 12.02 -4.80 7.45
N PRO A 278 12.00 -3.51 7.09
CA PRO A 278 12.09 -2.35 7.97
C PRO A 278 10.73 -1.74 8.34
N HIS A 279 9.62 -2.32 7.87
CA HIS A 279 8.30 -1.67 7.92
C HIS A 279 7.40 -2.13 9.06
N ILE A 280 7.60 -3.35 9.59
CA ILE A 280 6.94 -3.87 10.79
C ILE A 280 8.01 -3.97 11.87
N LEU A 281 8.20 -2.89 12.65
CA LEU A 281 9.21 -2.82 13.71
C LEU A 281 8.54 -2.53 15.05
N PHE A 282 8.97 -3.23 16.10
CA PHE A 282 8.44 -3.04 17.45
C PHE A 282 9.31 -2.01 18.18
N THR A 283 8.93 -0.74 18.06
CA THR A 283 9.68 0.37 18.64
C THR A 283 9.14 0.75 20.03
N ASP A 284 9.98 1.40 20.84
CA ASP A 284 9.58 1.89 22.17
C ASP A 284 8.39 2.85 22.11
N PHE A 285 8.31 3.67 21.06
CA PHE A 285 7.16 4.55 20.84
C PHE A 285 5.87 3.76 20.63
N LEU A 286 5.90 2.71 19.79
CA LEU A 286 4.72 1.88 19.54
C LEU A 286 4.30 1.08 20.78
N TYR A 287 5.24 0.64 21.62
CA TYR A 287 4.90 0.02 22.91
C TYR A 287 4.16 0.97 23.85
N LYS A 288 4.60 2.23 23.93
CA LYS A 288 3.92 3.26 24.75
C LYS A 288 2.54 3.59 24.20
N LEU A 289 2.41 3.74 22.89
CA LEU A 289 1.13 3.96 22.23
C LEU A 289 0.16 2.80 22.50
N LEU A 290 0.62 1.55 22.44
CA LEU A 290 -0.21 0.39 22.74
C LEU A 290 -0.73 0.38 24.17
N ALA A 291 0.08 0.84 25.13
CA ALA A 291 -0.32 0.96 26.53
C ALA A 291 -1.41 2.03 26.75
N GLU A 292 -1.56 2.99 25.83
CA GLU A 292 -2.63 4.00 25.87
C GLU A 292 -3.95 3.47 25.30
N ILE A 293 -3.89 2.61 24.28
CA ILE A 293 -5.09 2.14 23.54
C ILE A 293 -5.56 0.75 23.95
N THR A 294 -4.72 -0.06 24.61
CA THR A 294 -5.08 -1.41 25.07
C THR A 294 -4.81 -1.62 26.56
N SER A 295 -5.36 -2.69 27.13
CA SER A 295 -5.05 -3.13 28.49
C SER A 295 -4.85 -4.65 28.56
N GLU A 296 -4.15 -5.13 29.59
CA GLU A 296 -3.90 -6.56 29.80
C GLU A 296 -5.20 -7.35 30.04
N GLU A 297 -6.24 -6.70 30.55
CA GLU A 297 -7.54 -7.33 30.81
C GLU A 297 -8.34 -7.65 29.54
N MET A 298 -8.06 -6.94 28.46
CA MET A 298 -8.74 -7.15 27.18
C MET A 298 -8.38 -8.50 26.58
N ASN A 299 -9.39 -9.15 25.98
CA ASN A 299 -9.19 -10.32 25.14
C ASN A 299 -8.64 -9.92 23.75
N LEU A 300 -8.28 -10.92 22.92
CA LEU A 300 -7.65 -10.65 21.62
C LEU A 300 -8.55 -9.87 20.65
N VAL A 301 -9.87 -10.11 20.65
CA VAL A 301 -10.78 -9.37 19.75
C VAL A 301 -11.00 -7.93 20.22
N GLU A 302 -11.08 -7.68 21.52
CA GLU A 302 -11.16 -6.34 22.10
C GLU A 302 -9.90 -5.52 21.78
N ARG A 303 -8.71 -6.13 21.89
CA ARG A 303 -7.44 -5.47 21.50
C ARG A 303 -7.42 -5.15 20.01
N ALA A 304 -7.80 -6.11 19.16
CA ALA A 304 -7.90 -5.88 17.70
C ALA A 304 -8.85 -4.71 17.38
N TYR A 305 -9.98 -4.62 18.09
CA TYR A 305 -10.96 -3.55 17.89
C TYR A 305 -10.41 -2.19 18.32
N GLN A 306 -9.77 -2.10 19.48
CA GLN A 306 -9.14 -0.84 19.94
C GLN A 306 -8.07 -0.35 18.95
N ILE A 307 -7.29 -1.28 18.39
CA ILE A 307 -6.30 -0.96 17.35
C ILE A 307 -7.01 -0.49 16.06
N TYR A 308 -8.06 -1.19 15.62
CA TYR A 308 -8.85 -0.80 14.46
C TYR A 308 -9.46 0.60 14.63
N GLU A 309 -10.08 0.86 15.78
CA GLU A 309 -10.65 2.16 16.12
C GLU A 309 -9.57 3.25 16.14
N PHE A 310 -8.43 3.01 16.76
CA PHE A 310 -7.31 3.94 16.75
C PHE A 310 -6.89 4.30 15.31
N VAL A 311 -6.61 3.30 14.46
CA VAL A 311 -6.16 3.54 13.08
C VAL A 311 -7.23 4.29 12.29
N THR A 312 -8.49 3.85 12.35
CA THR A 312 -9.58 4.42 11.53
C THR A 312 -10.06 5.80 11.98
N THR A 313 -9.85 6.17 13.25
CA THR A 313 -10.35 7.43 13.82
C THR A 313 -9.26 8.47 14.08
N LYS A 314 -8.00 8.05 14.21
CA LYS A 314 -6.86 8.95 14.50
C LYS A 314 -5.94 9.16 13.29
N VAL A 315 -5.85 8.19 12.37
CA VAL A 315 -5.00 8.32 11.18
C VAL A 315 -5.79 8.96 10.04
N ASN A 316 -5.24 10.04 9.47
CA ASN A 316 -5.79 10.66 8.28
C ASN A 316 -5.29 9.93 7.03
N TYR A 317 -6.22 9.66 6.09
CA TYR A 317 -5.80 9.17 4.79
C TYR A 317 -4.92 10.21 4.10
N SER A 318 -3.80 9.80 3.50
CA SER A 318 -2.96 10.68 2.69
C SER A 318 -2.31 9.89 1.58
N TYR A 319 -2.34 10.40 0.34
CA TYR A 319 -1.50 9.82 -0.72
C TYR A 319 -0.03 9.94 -0.34
N MET A 320 0.70 8.83 -0.51
CA MET A 320 2.07 8.71 -0.06
C MET A 320 3.07 8.83 -1.22
N ARG A 321 4.27 9.29 -0.88
CA ARG A 321 5.48 9.06 -1.67
C ARG A 321 5.81 7.55 -1.72
N GLU A 322 6.66 7.15 -2.66
CA GLU A 322 7.07 5.74 -2.80
C GLU A 322 7.54 5.14 -1.45
N TYR A 323 6.99 3.99 -1.07
CA TYR A 323 7.09 3.45 0.30
C TYR A 323 8.53 3.16 0.75
N PHE A 324 9.41 2.70 -0.14
CA PHE A 324 10.81 2.44 0.20
C PHE A 324 11.61 3.71 0.55
N THR A 325 11.04 4.90 0.34
CA THR A 325 11.61 6.17 0.82
C THR A 325 11.26 6.45 2.29
N ILE A 326 10.40 5.63 2.90
CA ILE A 326 9.98 5.69 4.31
C ILE A 326 10.78 4.61 5.07
N PRO A 327 11.71 4.99 5.97
CA PRO A 327 12.56 4.00 6.64
C PRO A 327 11.78 2.98 7.46
N ASN A 328 10.77 3.42 8.22
CA ASN A 328 9.87 2.55 9.00
C ASN A 328 8.43 3.03 8.85
N ILE A 329 7.60 2.27 8.14
CA ILE A 329 6.22 2.67 7.81
C ILE A 329 5.33 2.63 9.05
N SER A 330 5.44 1.60 9.89
CA SER A 330 4.60 1.46 11.09
C SER A 330 4.75 2.65 12.04
N GLU A 331 5.98 3.01 12.41
CA GLU A 331 6.24 4.15 13.28
C GLU A 331 5.94 5.49 12.58
N TYR A 332 6.26 5.61 11.29
CA TYR A 332 5.90 6.79 10.50
C TYR A 332 4.40 7.08 10.56
N CYS A 333 3.56 6.07 10.34
CA CYS A 333 2.11 6.20 10.36
C CYS A 333 1.62 6.67 11.73
N ALA A 334 2.11 6.04 12.80
CA ALA A 334 1.69 6.33 14.17
C ALA A 334 2.13 7.73 14.64
N VAL A 335 3.37 8.14 14.36
CA VAL A 335 3.90 9.46 14.74
C VAL A 335 3.20 10.57 13.96
N ASN A 336 3.04 10.41 12.65
CA ASN A 336 2.51 11.46 11.80
C ASN A 336 0.99 11.44 11.69
N GLN A 337 0.33 10.40 12.20
CA GLN A 337 -1.11 10.17 12.10
C GLN A 337 -1.63 10.36 10.66
N LYS A 338 -0.85 9.91 9.68
CA LYS A 338 -1.20 9.95 8.25
C LYS A 338 -0.65 8.76 7.47
N GLY A 339 -1.40 8.32 6.46
CA GLY A 339 -1.01 7.24 5.56
C GLY A 339 -2.14 6.86 4.59
N ASP A 340 -1.81 6.26 3.46
CA ASP A 340 -2.78 5.61 2.56
C ASP A 340 -3.09 4.17 3.04
N CYS A 341 -3.74 3.36 2.21
CA CYS A 341 -4.19 2.02 2.56
C CYS A 341 -3.08 1.14 3.11
N GLY A 342 -1.95 1.07 2.42
CA GLY A 342 -0.83 0.26 2.85
C GLY A 342 -0.15 0.75 4.12
N VAL A 343 0.06 2.07 4.25
CA VAL A 343 0.66 2.64 5.47
C VAL A 343 -0.23 2.40 6.70
N GLN A 344 -1.56 2.48 6.54
CA GLN A 344 -2.50 2.16 7.61
C GLN A 344 -2.55 0.66 7.91
N ALA A 345 -2.56 -0.21 6.89
CA ALA A 345 -2.57 -1.65 7.07
C ALA A 345 -1.31 -2.15 7.79
N ILE A 346 -0.12 -1.63 7.45
CA ILE A 346 1.13 -1.94 8.15
C ILE A 346 1.06 -1.52 9.62
N LEU A 347 0.52 -0.35 9.93
CA LEU A 347 0.35 0.07 11.33
C LEU A 347 -0.59 -0.87 12.09
N PHE A 348 -1.76 -1.17 11.52
CA PHE A 348 -2.72 -2.11 12.13
C PHE A 348 -2.08 -3.48 12.39
N ILE A 349 -1.40 -4.04 11.38
CA ILE A 349 -0.69 -5.31 11.48
C ILE A 349 0.35 -5.23 12.60
N THR A 350 1.20 -4.21 12.62
CA THR A 350 2.28 -4.06 13.60
C THR A 350 1.75 -4.05 15.02
N LEU A 351 0.71 -3.24 15.29
CA LEU A 351 0.07 -3.14 16.61
C LEU A 351 -0.60 -4.47 17.02
N CYS A 352 -1.24 -5.18 16.08
CA CYS A 352 -1.78 -6.52 16.33
C CYS A 352 -0.68 -7.52 16.72
N ARG A 353 0.43 -7.56 15.97
CA ARG A 353 1.54 -8.48 16.26
C ARG A 353 2.14 -8.22 17.64
N MET A 354 2.35 -6.95 17.99
CA MET A 354 2.87 -6.54 19.30
C MET A 354 1.96 -6.93 20.48
N THR A 355 0.65 -7.06 20.25
CA THR A 355 -0.34 -7.45 21.27
C THR A 355 -0.63 -8.96 21.29
N GLY A 356 0.11 -9.75 20.51
CA GLY A 356 0.01 -11.20 20.45
C GLY A 356 -1.09 -11.71 19.49
N ILE A 357 -1.57 -10.86 18.59
CA ILE A 357 -2.56 -11.22 17.56
C ILE A 357 -1.81 -11.46 16.26
N PRO A 358 -1.86 -12.68 15.68
CA PRO A 358 -1.25 -12.93 14.39
C PRO A 358 -1.93 -12.06 13.33
N ALA A 359 -1.14 -11.31 12.58
CA ALA A 359 -1.65 -10.43 11.54
C ALA A 359 -0.74 -10.43 10.32
N LYS A 360 -1.31 -10.35 9.12
CA LYS A 360 -0.56 -10.34 7.88
C LYS A 360 -1.17 -9.42 6.82
N TRP A 361 -0.32 -9.07 5.87
CA TRP A 361 -0.61 -8.19 4.76
C TRP A 361 -1.39 -8.91 3.66
N GLU A 362 -2.29 -8.22 2.99
CA GLU A 362 -2.78 -8.63 1.68
C GLU A 362 -3.05 -7.40 0.82
N SER A 363 -2.70 -7.45 -0.46
CA SER A 363 -2.92 -6.34 -1.38
C SER A 363 -3.14 -6.80 -2.82
N GLY A 364 -3.56 -5.88 -3.67
CA GLY A 364 -3.68 -6.08 -5.11
C GLY A 364 -4.50 -4.96 -5.72
N LEU A 365 -5.76 -5.22 -6.07
CA LEU A 365 -6.62 -4.19 -6.65
C LEU A 365 -7.99 -4.15 -5.96
N TYR A 366 -8.50 -2.94 -5.78
CA TYR A 366 -9.93 -2.67 -5.64
C TYR A 366 -10.57 -2.66 -7.03
N ILE A 367 -11.63 -3.45 -7.22
CA ILE A 367 -12.29 -3.66 -8.51
C ILE A 367 -13.80 -3.46 -8.38
N SER A 368 -14.26 -2.27 -8.75
CA SER A 368 -15.65 -1.85 -8.75
C SER A 368 -16.11 -1.54 -10.17
N GLU A 369 -17.41 -1.45 -10.43
CA GLU A 369 -17.94 -0.99 -11.73
C GLU A 369 -17.49 0.45 -12.05
N TYR A 370 -17.17 1.24 -11.03
CA TYR A 370 -16.88 2.67 -11.13
C TYR A 370 -15.39 3.00 -11.11
N THR A 371 -14.57 2.19 -10.43
CA THR A 371 -13.14 2.46 -10.31
C THR A 371 -12.32 1.19 -10.11
N GLN A 372 -11.10 1.21 -10.64
CA GLN A 372 -10.12 0.15 -10.46
C GLN A 372 -8.79 0.76 -10.04
N GLY A 373 -8.15 0.20 -9.02
CA GLY A 373 -6.85 0.72 -8.59
C GLY A 373 -6.22 -0.06 -7.44
N PRO A 374 -4.95 0.24 -7.12
CA PRO A 374 -4.23 -0.39 -6.01
C PRO A 374 -4.97 -0.23 -4.69
N HIS A 375 -4.95 -1.27 -3.88
CA HIS A 375 -5.50 -1.25 -2.53
C HIS A 375 -4.86 -2.34 -1.66
N ASP A 376 -4.69 -1.99 -0.38
CA ASP A 376 -4.04 -2.81 0.64
C ASP A 376 -4.96 -2.97 1.85
N TRP A 377 -4.93 -4.14 2.45
CA TRP A 377 -5.70 -4.45 3.66
C TRP A 377 -4.94 -5.43 4.56
N ALA A 378 -5.54 -5.74 5.71
CA ALA A 378 -4.95 -6.65 6.68
C ALA A 378 -5.84 -7.87 6.91
N LYS A 379 -5.19 -8.97 7.27
CA LYS A 379 -5.82 -10.14 7.90
C LYS A 379 -5.30 -10.27 9.32
N PHE A 380 -6.15 -10.71 10.23
CA PHE A 380 -5.76 -11.03 11.60
C PHE A 380 -6.47 -12.29 12.08
N TYR A 381 -5.80 -13.04 12.94
CA TYR A 381 -6.29 -14.33 13.45
C TYR A 381 -6.94 -14.16 14.82
N LEU A 382 -8.15 -14.69 14.96
CA LEU A 382 -8.83 -14.82 16.24
C LEU A 382 -9.08 -16.30 16.53
N PRO A 383 -8.72 -16.81 17.74
CA PRO A 383 -9.09 -18.16 18.14
C PRO A 383 -10.60 -18.37 17.98
N THR A 384 -11.00 -19.58 17.58
CA THR A 384 -12.39 -19.98 17.25
C THR A 384 -12.98 -19.43 15.96
N LEU A 385 -12.52 -18.27 15.45
CA LEU A 385 -13.02 -17.68 14.19
C LEU A 385 -12.07 -17.89 13.01
N GLY A 386 -10.77 -18.08 13.29
CA GLY A 386 -9.74 -18.18 12.26
C GLY A 386 -9.29 -16.82 11.75
N TRP A 387 -8.87 -16.77 10.48
CA TRP A 387 -8.45 -15.54 9.81
C TRP A 387 -9.66 -14.70 9.41
N VAL A 388 -9.70 -13.47 9.89
CA VAL A 388 -10.68 -12.44 9.53
C VAL A 388 -9.97 -11.22 8.96
N TYR A 389 -10.73 -10.31 8.34
CA TYR A 389 -10.19 -9.17 7.60
C TYR A 389 -10.33 -7.85 8.35
N ALA A 390 -9.40 -6.92 8.13
CA ALA A 390 -9.56 -5.52 8.50
C ALA A 390 -9.16 -4.63 7.32
N ASP A 391 -10.13 -3.87 6.81
CA ASP A 391 -9.87 -2.80 5.83
C ASP A 391 -9.91 -1.44 6.54
N VAL A 392 -8.79 -1.07 7.14
CA VAL A 392 -8.66 0.17 7.90
C VAL A 392 -8.76 1.43 7.04
N SER A 393 -8.46 1.33 5.74
CA SER A 393 -8.58 2.44 4.80
C SER A 393 -10.05 2.76 4.50
N PHE A 394 -10.82 1.76 4.07
CA PHE A 394 -12.24 1.94 3.78
C PHE A 394 -13.05 2.11 5.06
N GLY A 395 -12.65 1.44 6.16
CA GLY A 395 -13.14 1.70 7.51
C GLY A 395 -12.97 3.17 7.92
N GLY A 396 -11.76 3.72 7.78
CA GLY A 396 -11.49 5.13 8.09
C GLY A 396 -12.26 6.09 7.18
N SER A 397 -12.43 5.76 5.90
CA SER A 397 -13.31 6.52 4.99
C SER A 397 -14.77 6.51 5.44
N ALA A 398 -15.29 5.36 5.84
CA ALA A 398 -16.66 5.24 6.34
C ALA A 398 -16.87 6.03 7.63
N TYR A 399 -15.90 5.99 8.55
CA TYR A 399 -15.94 6.78 9.79
C TYR A 399 -15.98 8.29 9.50
N ARG A 400 -15.08 8.79 8.64
CA ARG A 400 -15.08 10.21 8.22
C ARG A 400 -16.40 10.62 7.55
N GLY A 401 -17.01 9.71 6.78
CA GLY A 401 -18.32 9.90 6.15
C GLY A 401 -19.52 9.70 7.09
N ASN A 402 -19.31 9.48 8.40
CA ASN A 402 -20.34 9.19 9.39
C ASN A 402 -21.20 7.93 9.08
N ASN A 403 -20.65 6.99 8.31
CA ASN A 403 -21.28 5.70 8.01
C ASN A 403 -20.75 4.63 8.98
N LEU A 404 -21.27 4.64 10.20
CA LEU A 404 -20.86 3.71 11.26
C LEU A 404 -21.19 2.24 10.91
N GLY A 405 -22.21 2.00 10.09
CA GLY A 405 -22.60 0.66 9.66
C GLY A 405 -21.55 -0.03 8.78
N ARG A 406 -20.93 0.73 7.87
CA ARG A 406 -19.82 0.28 7.03
C ARG A 406 -18.49 0.32 7.77
N TRP A 407 -18.28 1.30 8.65
CA TRP A 407 -17.11 1.31 9.54
C TRP A 407 -17.05 0.05 10.40
N LYS A 408 -18.17 -0.39 11.01
CA LYS A 408 -18.21 -1.65 11.74
C LYS A 408 -18.02 -2.88 10.85
N TYR A 409 -18.53 -2.85 9.62
CA TYR A 409 -18.38 -3.95 8.67
C TYR A 409 -16.90 -4.25 8.38
N TYR A 410 -16.08 -3.23 8.11
CA TYR A 410 -14.66 -3.42 7.78
C TYR A 410 -13.77 -3.86 8.95
N PHE A 411 -14.33 -4.07 10.16
CA PHE A 411 -13.70 -4.82 11.23
C PHE A 411 -14.25 -6.25 11.25
N GLY A 412 -13.55 -7.16 10.57
CA GLY A 412 -13.89 -8.57 10.44
C GLY A 412 -14.25 -9.01 9.03
N ASN A 413 -14.48 -8.07 8.11
CA ASN A 413 -15.00 -8.38 6.77
C ASN A 413 -14.22 -7.67 5.66
N LEU A 414 -14.30 -8.27 4.48
CA LEU A 414 -13.86 -7.72 3.21
C LEU A 414 -14.98 -7.94 2.18
N ASP A 415 -15.11 -7.03 1.22
CA ASP A 415 -16.10 -7.14 0.15
C ASP A 415 -15.54 -7.91 -1.07
N VAL A 416 -16.41 -8.25 -2.02
CA VAL A 416 -16.06 -9.00 -3.23
C VAL A 416 -15.38 -8.16 -4.32
N PHE A 417 -15.17 -6.86 -4.09
CA PHE A 417 -14.57 -5.94 -5.07
C PHE A 417 -13.04 -5.96 -4.97
N ARG A 418 -12.44 -7.15 -4.93
CA ARG A 418 -11.00 -7.33 -4.67
C ARG A 418 -10.34 -8.25 -5.69
N LEU A 419 -9.10 -7.94 -6.00
CA LEU A 419 -8.13 -8.85 -6.59
C LEU A 419 -6.96 -8.97 -5.59
N PRO A 420 -6.82 -10.08 -4.85
CA PRO A 420 -5.64 -10.29 -4.00
C PRO A 420 -4.46 -10.78 -4.85
N ALA A 421 -3.40 -9.99 -4.98
CA ALA A 421 -2.19 -10.28 -5.76
C ALA A 421 -0.93 -10.49 -4.90
N ASN A 422 -0.85 -9.89 -3.70
CA ASN A 422 0.24 -10.11 -2.70
C ASN A 422 -0.29 -10.55 -1.30
N ASP A 423 0.37 -11.50 -0.61
CA ASP A 423 0.01 -12.03 0.75
C ASP A 423 1.06 -11.71 1.81
N ASP A 424 2.13 -11.02 1.42
CA ASP A 424 3.16 -10.54 2.32
C ASP A 424 3.88 -9.35 1.67
N ILE A 425 4.42 -8.46 2.50
CA ILE A 425 5.28 -7.37 2.05
C ILE A 425 6.65 -7.92 1.65
N GLN A 426 7.31 -7.31 0.67
CA GLN A 426 8.68 -7.64 0.25
C GLN A 426 8.88 -9.10 -0.16
N ALA A 427 7.83 -9.78 -0.61
CA ALA A 427 7.94 -11.12 -1.16
C ALA A 427 8.45 -11.07 -2.61
N ASP A 428 9.31 -12.02 -2.97
CA ASP A 428 9.91 -12.10 -4.30
C ASP A 428 8.92 -12.64 -5.35
N PHE A 429 9.26 -12.38 -6.62
CA PHE A 429 8.61 -12.99 -7.78
C PHE A 429 9.16 -14.37 -8.08
N SER A 430 8.39 -15.19 -8.81
CA SER A 430 8.88 -16.48 -9.34
C SER A 430 10.07 -16.30 -10.28
N ILE A 431 10.01 -15.25 -11.12
CA ILE A 431 11.14 -14.77 -11.91
C ILE A 431 11.70 -13.53 -11.22
N ALA A 432 12.88 -13.68 -10.61
CA ALA A 432 13.53 -12.58 -9.93
C ALA A 432 13.92 -11.48 -10.93
N LYS A 433 13.62 -10.24 -10.55
CA LYS A 433 14.14 -9.04 -11.21
C LYS A 433 15.62 -8.86 -10.90
N ASN A 434 16.37 -8.37 -11.89
CA ASN A 434 17.78 -8.07 -11.73
C ASN A 434 18.05 -6.64 -11.22
N GLN A 435 17.05 -5.77 -11.35
CA GLN A 435 17.12 -4.38 -10.98
C GLN A 435 16.25 -4.12 -9.75
N LEU A 436 16.42 -2.94 -9.16
CA LEU A 436 15.55 -2.50 -8.07
C LEU A 436 14.09 -2.51 -8.54
N ARG A 437 13.24 -3.14 -7.74
CA ARG A 437 11.81 -3.17 -7.95
C ARG A 437 11.23 -1.76 -7.90
N SER A 438 10.28 -1.49 -8.79
CA SER A 438 9.60 -0.19 -8.83
C SER A 438 8.76 0.00 -7.57
N ASP A 439 8.25 -1.11 -7.04
CA ASP A 439 7.61 -1.24 -5.75
C ASP A 439 8.18 -2.48 -5.04
N PRO A 440 9.20 -2.32 -4.17
CA PRO A 440 9.78 -3.44 -3.44
C PRO A 440 8.89 -3.90 -2.29
N ILE A 441 7.75 -3.24 -2.02
CA ILE A 441 6.84 -3.63 -0.95
C ILE A 441 5.84 -4.65 -1.52
N ASP A 442 5.19 -4.32 -2.63
CA ASP A 442 4.29 -5.23 -3.31
C ASP A 442 4.05 -4.89 -4.79
N ASN A 443 3.52 -5.85 -5.56
CA ASN A 443 3.22 -5.61 -6.96
C ASN A 443 1.71 -5.49 -7.18
N GLN A 444 1.22 -4.27 -7.40
CA GLN A 444 -0.20 -4.00 -7.65
C GLN A 444 -0.49 -3.47 -9.05
N ARG A 445 0.51 -2.83 -9.69
CA ARG A 445 0.38 -2.14 -10.98
C ARG A 445 1.20 -2.77 -12.11
N GLY A 446 1.93 -3.83 -11.76
CA GLY A 446 2.98 -4.36 -12.61
C GLY A 446 4.32 -3.62 -12.48
N GLU A 447 5.37 -4.27 -12.95
CA GLU A 447 6.74 -3.78 -12.88
C GLU A 447 7.49 -4.11 -14.16
N PHE A 448 8.48 -3.29 -14.51
CA PHE A 448 9.27 -3.46 -15.72
C PHE A 448 10.76 -3.21 -15.44
N GLU A 449 11.65 -3.96 -16.07
CA GLU A 449 13.08 -3.69 -16.10
C GLU A 449 13.69 -3.96 -17.47
N SER A 450 14.77 -3.25 -17.75
CA SER A 450 15.76 -3.62 -18.74
C SER A 450 16.94 -4.31 -18.05
N ALA A 451 17.87 -4.87 -18.82
CA ALA A 451 19.11 -5.43 -18.29
C ALA A 451 19.97 -4.40 -17.54
N GLN A 452 19.75 -3.10 -17.79
CA GLN A 452 20.54 -2.02 -17.21
C GLN A 452 19.86 -1.30 -16.05
N ARG A 453 18.52 -1.26 -15.99
CA ARG A 453 17.76 -0.48 -15.00
C ARG A 453 16.31 -0.95 -14.82
N GLY A 454 15.80 -0.78 -13.61
CA GLY A 454 14.37 -0.88 -13.31
C GLY A 454 13.66 0.41 -13.72
N LEU A 455 12.45 0.29 -14.28
CA LEU A 455 11.64 1.46 -14.65
C LEU A 455 10.73 1.85 -13.49
N HIS A 456 10.68 3.14 -13.16
CA HIS A 456 9.75 3.66 -12.16
C HIS A 456 8.35 3.88 -12.74
N PHE A 457 7.33 4.00 -11.88
CA PHE A 457 5.94 4.17 -12.34
C PHE A 457 5.68 5.39 -13.21
N ASN A 458 6.45 6.48 -13.07
CA ASN A 458 6.32 7.64 -13.95
C ASN A 458 6.95 7.44 -15.34
N GLN A 459 7.71 6.35 -15.54
CA GLN A 459 8.27 5.92 -16.81
C GLN A 459 7.45 4.80 -17.45
N LEU A 460 6.35 4.40 -16.80
CA LEU A 460 5.48 3.30 -17.20
C LEU A 460 4.08 3.82 -17.44
N GLU A 461 3.43 3.24 -18.43
CA GLU A 461 2.00 3.30 -18.62
C GLU A 461 1.47 1.93 -18.28
N TRP A 462 0.56 1.88 -17.32
CA TRP A 462 -0.13 0.67 -16.91
C TRP A 462 -1.62 0.96 -16.90
N GLU A 463 -2.41 -0.01 -17.31
CA GLU A 463 -3.86 0.09 -17.37
C GLU A 463 -4.47 -1.14 -16.69
N VAL A 464 -5.57 -0.92 -15.98
CA VAL A 464 -6.48 -1.98 -15.53
C VAL A 464 -7.87 -1.60 -16.01
N SER A 465 -8.48 -2.46 -16.81
CA SER A 465 -9.85 -2.29 -17.27
C SER A 465 -10.72 -3.45 -16.79
N LEU A 466 -11.85 -3.12 -16.15
CA LEU A 466 -12.90 -4.10 -15.85
C LEU A 466 -13.63 -4.47 -17.14
N ILE A 467 -13.60 -5.75 -17.50
CA ILE A 467 -14.30 -6.26 -18.69
C ILE A 467 -15.71 -6.74 -18.32
N ARG A 468 -15.84 -7.40 -17.17
CA ARG A 468 -17.11 -7.92 -16.67
C ARG A 468 -17.06 -8.09 -15.16
N PHE A 469 -18.12 -7.68 -14.48
CA PHE A 469 -18.36 -7.98 -13.07
C PHE A 469 -19.73 -8.66 -12.98
N GLU A 470 -19.81 -9.83 -12.35
CA GLU A 470 -21.06 -10.57 -12.20
C GLU A 470 -21.20 -11.06 -10.77
N PHE A 471 -22.28 -10.70 -10.10
CA PHE A 471 -22.64 -11.40 -8.86
C PHE A 471 -23.11 -12.80 -9.20
N LEU A 472 -22.60 -13.80 -8.49
CA LEU A 472 -23.03 -15.18 -8.63
C LEU A 472 -24.15 -15.42 -7.61
N GLU A 473 -25.31 -15.84 -8.09
CA GLU A 473 -26.38 -16.36 -7.22
C GLU A 473 -25.92 -17.67 -6.59
N GLU A 474 -26.36 -17.93 -5.35
CA GLU A 474 -26.13 -19.21 -4.68
C GLU A 474 -27.05 -20.32 -5.20
#